data_AF-A0A1N7K1Q2-F1
#
_entry.id   AF-A0A1N7K1Q2-F1
#
_cell.length_a   1.000
_cell.length_b   1.000
_cell.length_c   1.000
_cell.angle_alpha   90.00
_cell.angle_beta   90.00
_cell.angle_gamma   90.00
#
_symmetry.space_group_name_H-M   'P 1'
#
loop_
_entity.id
_entity.type
_entity.pdbx_description
1 polymer ?
#
loop_
_entity_poly.entity_id
_entity_poly.type
_entity_poly.pdbx_seq_one_letter_code
_entity_poly.pdbx_strand_id
1 'polypeptide(L)'
;MEKNTLTPNFPMPMRGLLLLTGMYTFAWSAFFRYFGEDLLKWQAMNMESTVDMSATALGSFGMLIGFLVFLSAFYPISWNYLIVVGIVGKLTLSVWFVLFFIPELGWNKRTIFHVVFTELLWLIPLITIYLRTIKVKAYLKSLPED
;
A
#
# COMPACT_ATOMS: atom_id res chain seq x y z
N MET A 1 -17.33 -8.82 30.66
CA MET A 1 -17.36 -9.73 29.50
C MET A 1 -15.95 -10.27 29.31
N GLU A 2 -15.68 -11.47 29.82
CA GLU A 2 -14.36 -12.09 29.66
C GLU A 2 -14.09 -12.30 28.18
N LYS A 3 -13.07 -11.61 27.66
CA LYS A 3 -12.68 -11.72 26.26
C LYS A 3 -12.00 -13.07 26.12
N ASN A 4 -12.72 -14.07 25.63
CA ASN A 4 -12.21 -15.42 25.45
C ASN A 4 -10.94 -15.38 24.57
N THR A 5 -9.77 -15.42 25.19
CA THR A 5 -8.46 -15.08 24.58
C THR A 5 -7.96 -16.13 23.60
N LEU A 6 -8.61 -17.29 23.56
CA LEU A 6 -8.19 -18.47 22.80
C LEU A 6 -8.62 -18.44 21.33
N THR A 7 -9.62 -17.63 20.94
CA THR A 7 -10.10 -17.59 19.56
C THR A 7 -9.43 -16.48 18.75
N PRO A 8 -8.69 -16.79 17.67
CA PRO A 8 -8.16 -15.76 16.79
C PRO A 8 -9.31 -15.12 16.01
N ASN A 9 -9.71 -13.90 16.40
CA ASN A 9 -10.69 -13.09 15.66
C ASN A 9 -9.99 -12.08 14.72
N PHE A 10 -10.62 -11.71 13.60
CA PHE A 10 -10.21 -10.60 12.74
C PHE A 10 -11.00 -9.32 13.12
N PRO A 11 -10.43 -8.40 13.89
CA PRO A 11 -11.18 -7.27 14.45
C PRO A 11 -11.48 -6.19 13.39
N MET A 12 -12.60 -5.47 13.57
CA MET A 12 -13.04 -4.40 12.65
C MET A 12 -11.98 -3.31 12.36
N PRO A 13 -11.16 -2.85 13.33
CA PRO A 13 -10.08 -1.91 13.06
C PRO A 13 -9.07 -2.38 12.00
N MET A 14 -8.81 -3.69 11.87
CA MET A 14 -7.90 -4.20 10.83
C MET A 14 -8.51 -4.08 9.43
N ARG A 15 -9.83 -4.20 9.30
CA ARG A 15 -10.54 -3.92 8.03
C ARG A 15 -10.45 -2.44 7.69
N GLY A 16 -10.67 -1.57 8.68
CA GLY A 16 -10.52 -0.12 8.52
C GLY A 16 -9.12 0.27 8.06
N LEU A 17 -8.07 -0.35 8.63
CA LEU A 17 -6.68 -0.12 8.20
C LEU A 17 -6.42 -0.60 6.77
N LEU A 18 -6.95 -1.76 6.34
CA LEU A 18 -6.86 -2.18 4.93
C LEU A 18 -7.51 -1.17 3.99
N LEU A 19 -8.72 -0.72 4.35
CA LEU A 19 -9.47 0.25 3.56
C LEU A 19 -8.72 1.57 3.44
N LEU A 20 -8.19 2.07 4.57
CA LEU A 20 -7.38 3.29 4.61
C LEU A 20 -6.10 3.13 3.76
N THR A 21 -5.40 2.00 3.88
CA THR A 21 -4.19 1.72 3.11
C THR A 21 -4.47 1.72 1.60
N GLY A 22 -5.54 1.05 1.19
CA GLY A 22 -5.96 0.97 -0.21
C GLY A 22 -6.32 2.34 -0.77
N MET A 23 -7.18 3.09 -0.08
CA MET A 23 -7.59 4.44 -0.49
C MET A 23 -6.44 5.43 -0.52
N TYR A 24 -5.57 5.41 0.49
CA TYR A 24 -4.42 6.30 0.55
C TYR A 24 -3.43 6.02 -0.60
N THR A 25 -3.16 4.74 -0.89
CA THR A 25 -2.33 4.33 -2.03
C THR A 25 -2.97 4.75 -3.35
N PHE A 26 -4.27 4.54 -3.51
CA PHE A 26 -5.01 4.95 -4.70
C PHE A 26 -4.93 6.46 -4.94
N ALA A 27 -5.18 7.26 -3.90
CA ALA A 27 -5.18 8.72 -3.98
C ALA A 27 -3.79 9.26 -4.36
N TRP A 28 -2.72 8.80 -3.70
CA TRP A 28 -1.36 9.21 -4.05
C TRP A 28 -0.97 8.81 -5.47
N SER A 29 -1.36 7.62 -5.89
CA SER A 29 -1.08 7.14 -7.24
C SER A 29 -1.88 7.91 -8.30
N ALA A 30 -3.09 8.35 -7.97
CA ALA A 30 -3.87 9.25 -8.82
C ALA A 30 -3.17 10.61 -9.00
N PHE A 31 -2.50 11.13 -7.96
CA PHE A 31 -1.66 12.32 -8.11
C PHE A 31 -0.52 12.12 -9.12
N PHE A 32 0.21 11.00 -9.04
CA PHE A 32 1.23 10.67 -10.04
C PHE A 32 0.66 10.50 -11.45
N ARG A 33 -0.55 9.94 -11.58
CA ARG A 33 -1.16 9.71 -12.89
C ARG A 33 -1.63 10.99 -13.56
N TYR A 34 -2.34 11.85 -12.82
CA TYR A 34 -3.04 13.01 -13.39
C TYR A 34 -2.30 14.34 -13.22
N PHE A 35 -1.48 14.46 -12.16
CA PHE A 35 -0.73 15.67 -11.83
C PHE A 35 0.77 15.38 -11.77
N GLY A 36 1.22 14.39 -12.55
CA GLY A 36 2.58 13.85 -12.49
C GLY A 36 3.67 14.90 -12.67
N GLU A 37 3.55 15.75 -13.70
CA GLU A 37 4.56 16.78 -13.99
C GLU A 37 4.75 17.76 -12.83
N ASP A 38 3.65 18.33 -12.33
CA ASP A 38 3.68 19.28 -11.21
C ASP A 38 4.15 18.60 -9.92
N LEU A 39 3.73 17.36 -9.70
CA LEU A 39 4.14 16.57 -8.53
C LEU A 39 5.64 16.25 -8.57
N LEU A 40 6.18 15.88 -9.73
CA LEU A 40 7.61 15.61 -9.88
C LEU A 40 8.43 16.89 -9.74
N LYS A 41 8.00 18.02 -10.31
CA LYS A 41 8.62 19.33 -10.09
C LYS A 41 8.59 19.73 -8.61
N TRP A 42 7.49 19.48 -7.92
CA TRP A 42 7.41 19.67 -6.47
C TRP A 42 8.37 18.74 -5.73
N GLN A 43 8.58 17.51 -6.16
CA GLN A 43 9.51 16.59 -5.50
C GLN A 43 10.99 16.84 -5.84
N ALA A 44 11.29 17.51 -6.95
CA ALA A 44 12.65 17.80 -7.37
C ALA A 44 13.37 18.75 -6.40
N MET A 45 14.68 18.58 -6.27
CA MET A 45 15.53 19.46 -5.47
C MET A 45 15.63 20.87 -6.08
N ASN A 46 15.62 20.98 -7.41
CA ASN A 46 15.63 22.24 -8.16
C ASN A 46 14.31 22.37 -8.94
N MET A 47 13.47 23.34 -8.60
CA MET A 47 12.18 23.55 -9.29
C MET A 47 12.34 23.98 -10.76
N GLU A 48 13.51 24.47 -11.15
CA GLU A 48 13.82 24.93 -12.51
C GLU A 48 14.29 23.80 -13.45
N SER A 49 14.57 22.59 -12.92
CA SER A 49 14.93 21.47 -13.79
C SER A 49 13.69 20.97 -14.53
N THR A 50 13.74 20.98 -15.86
CA THR A 50 12.73 20.34 -16.71
C THR A 50 12.82 18.82 -16.54
N VAL A 51 12.07 18.29 -15.59
CA VAL A 51 11.93 16.83 -15.40
C VAL A 51 11.00 16.32 -16.51
N ASP A 52 11.58 15.93 -17.65
CA ASP A 52 10.86 15.30 -18.77
C ASP A 52 10.65 13.80 -18.47
N MET A 53 9.86 13.52 -17.43
CA MET A 53 9.56 12.16 -17.00
C MET A 53 8.06 11.93 -16.87
N SER A 54 7.56 10.86 -17.48
CA SER A 54 6.18 10.44 -17.30
C SER A 54 6.02 9.65 -15.99
N ALA A 55 5.22 10.19 -15.07
CA ALA A 55 4.74 9.48 -13.88
C ALA A 55 3.46 8.66 -14.13
N THR A 56 2.88 8.70 -15.33
CA THR A 56 1.57 8.10 -15.62
C THR A 56 1.55 6.60 -15.38
N ALA A 57 2.60 5.88 -15.78
CA ALA A 57 2.69 4.43 -15.59
C ALA A 57 2.74 4.04 -14.10
N LEU A 58 3.61 4.72 -13.33
CA LEU A 58 3.73 4.53 -11.88
C LEU A 58 2.39 4.78 -11.18
N GLY A 59 1.74 5.90 -11.49
CA GLY A 59 0.44 6.26 -10.92
C GLY A 59 -0.68 5.29 -11.30
N SER A 60 -0.69 4.80 -12.53
CA SER A 60 -1.68 3.81 -12.97
C SER A 60 -1.53 2.47 -12.26
N PHE A 61 -0.29 2.01 -12.14
CA PHE A 61 0.03 0.78 -11.42
C PHE A 61 -0.35 0.91 -9.94
N GLY A 62 0.02 2.03 -9.30
CA GLY A 62 -0.31 2.25 -7.90
C GLY A 62 -1.81 2.40 -7.62
N MET A 63 -2.58 2.98 -8.55
CA MET A 63 -4.04 3.01 -8.47
C MET A 63 -4.62 1.58 -8.49
N LEU A 64 -4.13 0.73 -9.39
CA LEU A 64 -4.55 -0.68 -9.43
C LEU A 64 -4.24 -1.39 -8.12
N ILE A 65 -3.02 -1.26 -7.60
CA ILE A 65 -2.63 -1.87 -6.32
C ILE A 65 -3.50 -1.35 -5.16
N GLY A 66 -3.71 -0.03 -5.08
CA GLY A 66 -4.57 0.58 -4.06
C GLY A 66 -6.00 0.07 -4.12
N PHE A 67 -6.56 -0.09 -5.33
CA PHE A 67 -7.88 -0.66 -5.54
C PHE A 67 -7.98 -2.13 -5.10
N LEU A 68 -6.99 -2.96 -5.44
CA LEU A 68 -6.96 -4.37 -5.02
C LEU A 68 -6.84 -4.51 -3.49
N VAL A 69 -6.02 -3.69 -2.85
CA VAL A 69 -5.92 -3.65 -1.37
C VAL A 69 -7.24 -3.19 -0.76
N PHE A 70 -7.88 -2.18 -1.34
CA PHE A 70 -9.19 -1.71 -0.91
C PHE A 70 -10.23 -2.85 -0.96
N LEU A 71 -10.29 -3.61 -2.05
CA LEU A 71 -11.21 -4.75 -2.17
C LEU A 71 -10.94 -5.82 -1.10
N SER A 72 -9.67 -6.05 -0.75
CA SER A 72 -9.32 -7.02 0.30
C SER A 72 -9.94 -6.69 1.67
N ALA A 73 -10.31 -5.43 1.93
CA ALA A 73 -10.90 -5.02 3.20
C ALA A 73 -12.30 -5.61 3.45
N PHE A 74 -13.05 -5.96 2.40
CA PHE A 74 -14.40 -6.52 2.51
C PHE A 74 -14.38 -7.98 2.98
N TYR A 75 -13.48 -8.79 2.42
CA TYR A 75 -13.35 -10.22 2.74
C TYR A 75 -11.89 -10.60 2.99
N PRO A 76 -11.25 -10.06 4.06
CA PRO A 76 -9.81 -10.18 4.26
C PRO A 76 -9.32 -11.63 4.42
N ILE A 77 -10.18 -12.52 4.94
CA ILE A 77 -9.84 -13.94 5.15
C ILE A 77 -9.84 -14.71 3.83
N SER A 78 -10.89 -14.56 3.03
CA SER A 78 -11.04 -15.24 1.75
C SER A 78 -10.13 -14.65 0.67
N TRP A 79 -9.91 -13.33 0.70
CA TRP A 79 -9.13 -12.58 -0.29
C TRP A 79 -7.76 -12.17 0.23
N ASN A 80 -7.16 -13.00 1.08
CA ASN A 80 -5.85 -12.72 1.69
C ASN A 80 -4.71 -12.56 0.66
N TYR A 81 -4.85 -13.15 -0.53
CA TYR A 81 -3.93 -12.99 -1.65
C TYR A 81 -3.87 -11.54 -2.17
N LEU A 82 -4.97 -10.77 -2.07
CA LEU A 82 -4.98 -9.35 -2.45
C LEU A 82 -4.13 -8.50 -1.48
N ILE A 83 -4.04 -8.91 -0.22
CA ILE A 83 -3.15 -8.27 0.77
C ILE A 83 -1.69 -8.53 0.38
N VAL A 84 -1.36 -9.74 -0.08
CA VAL A 84 -0.03 -10.08 -0.59
C VAL A 84 0.31 -9.27 -1.84
N VAL A 85 -0.63 -9.15 -2.79
CA VAL A 85 -0.49 -8.27 -3.95
C VAL A 85 -0.25 -6.82 -3.51
N GLY A 86 -0.92 -6.35 -2.46
CA GLY A 86 -0.66 -5.05 -1.85
C GLY A 86 0.77 -4.88 -1.34
N ILE A 87 1.27 -5.86 -0.59
CA ILE A 87 2.64 -5.86 -0.04
C ILE A 87 3.67 -5.83 -1.17
N VAL A 88 3.54 -6.74 -2.14
CA VAL A 88 4.45 -6.80 -3.29
C VAL A 88 4.34 -5.53 -4.13
N GLY A 89 3.12 -5.07 -4.41
CA GLY A 89 2.87 -3.86 -5.18
C GLY A 89 3.49 -2.61 -4.56
N LYS A 90 3.43 -2.46 -3.23
CA LYS A 90 4.11 -1.35 -2.52
C LYS A 90 5.62 -1.44 -2.58
N LEU A 91 6.19 -2.64 -2.46
CA LEU A 91 7.63 -2.85 -2.66
C LEU A 91 8.04 -2.49 -4.09
N THR A 92 7.27 -2.93 -5.08
CA THR A 92 7.50 -2.59 -6.49
C THR A 92 7.40 -1.09 -6.73
N LEU A 93 6.38 -0.40 -6.21
CA LEU A 93 6.25 1.07 -6.31
C LEU A 93 7.45 1.78 -5.70
N SER A 94 7.86 1.38 -4.50
CA SER A 94 9.02 1.95 -3.81
C SER A 94 10.31 1.75 -4.60
N VAL A 95 10.59 0.53 -5.07
CA VAL A 95 11.77 0.22 -5.88
C VAL A 95 11.73 0.96 -7.22
N TRP A 96 10.57 1.00 -7.89
CA TRP A 96 10.40 1.75 -9.14
C TRP A 96 10.70 3.23 -8.91
N PHE A 97 10.12 3.83 -7.87
CA PHE A 97 10.37 5.23 -7.54
C PHE A 97 11.87 5.50 -7.29
N VAL A 98 12.52 4.65 -6.50
CA VAL A 98 13.95 4.78 -6.18
C VAL A 98 14.86 4.60 -7.40
N LEU A 99 14.55 3.68 -8.30
CA LEU A 99 15.42 3.41 -9.45
C LEU A 99 15.24 4.40 -10.59
N PHE A 100 14.01 4.86 -10.83
CA PHE A 100 13.71 5.67 -12.01
C PHE A 100 13.58 7.16 -11.71
N PHE A 101 13.10 7.56 -10.54
CA PHE A 101 12.81 8.96 -10.25
C PHE A 101 13.85 9.62 -9.35
N ILE A 102 14.36 8.93 -8.32
CA ILE A 102 15.39 9.50 -7.42
C ILE A 102 16.66 9.97 -8.15
N PRO A 103 17.20 9.30 -9.19
CA PRO A 103 18.39 9.78 -9.89
C PRO A 103 18.22 11.19 -10.47
N GLU A 104 17.01 11.51 -10.95
CA GLU A 104 16.69 12.82 -11.53
C GLU A 104 16.19 13.84 -10.49
N LEU A 105 15.40 13.40 -9.51
CA LEU A 105 14.81 14.29 -8.50
C LEU A 105 15.78 14.63 -7.34
N GLY A 106 16.74 13.74 -7.09
CA GLY A 106 17.62 13.79 -5.93
C GLY A 106 16.95 13.35 -4.62
N TRP A 107 17.78 12.98 -3.64
CA TRP A 107 17.31 12.70 -2.28
C TRP A 107 17.05 14.00 -1.52
N ASN A 108 15.81 14.22 -1.12
CA ASN A 108 15.39 15.36 -0.30
C ASN A 108 14.21 14.97 0.60
N LYS A 109 13.74 15.90 1.45
CA LYS A 109 12.65 15.63 2.40
C LYS A 109 11.35 15.17 1.73
N ARG A 110 11.06 15.64 0.50
CA ARG A 110 9.84 15.34 -0.26
C ARG A 110 9.91 13.93 -0.87
N THR A 111 11.05 13.58 -1.47
CA THR A 111 11.25 12.24 -2.02
C THR A 111 11.36 11.16 -0.92
N ILE A 112 12.00 11.48 0.21
CA ILE A 112 11.99 10.61 1.41
C ILE A 112 10.56 10.46 1.95
N PHE A 113 9.78 11.55 2.00
CA PHE A 113 8.39 11.49 2.44
C PHE A 113 7.58 10.51 1.57
N HIS A 114 7.70 10.59 0.25
CA HIS A 114 7.01 9.67 -0.63
C HIS A 114 7.44 8.21 -0.40
N VAL A 115 8.74 7.91 -0.45
CA VAL A 115 9.23 6.52 -0.29
C VAL A 115 8.84 5.95 1.08
N VAL A 116 9.04 6.71 2.15
CA VAL A 116 8.84 6.20 3.52
C VAL A 116 7.39 6.25 3.93
N PHE A 117 6.75 7.43 3.88
CA PHE A 117 5.40 7.60 4.42
C PHE A 117 4.32 7.15 3.44
N THR A 118 4.57 7.23 2.13
CA THR A 118 3.59 6.76 1.14
C THR A 118 3.67 5.26 0.90
N GLU A 119 4.89 4.71 0.84
CA GLU A 119 5.09 3.30 0.52
C GLU A 119 5.48 2.45 1.74
N LEU A 120 6.66 2.65 2.32
CA LEU A 120 7.23 1.68 3.27
C LEU A 120 6.48 1.57 4.61
N LEU A 121 6.00 2.69 5.15
CA LEU A 121 5.32 2.73 6.44
C LEU A 121 4.03 1.89 6.43
N TRP A 122 3.34 1.83 5.29
CA TRP A 122 2.11 1.06 5.11
C TRP A 122 2.35 -0.44 4.99
N LEU A 123 3.58 -0.89 4.77
CA LEU A 123 3.90 -2.32 4.81
C LEU A 123 3.72 -2.90 6.22
N ILE A 124 4.00 -2.12 7.26
CA ILE A 124 3.88 -2.57 8.66
C ILE A 124 2.45 -3.05 8.99
N PRO A 125 1.39 -2.24 8.79
CA PRO A 125 0.04 -2.71 9.02
C PRO A 125 -0.37 -3.83 8.05
N LEU A 126 0.01 -3.77 6.77
CA LEU A 126 -0.33 -4.82 5.80
C LEU A 126 0.23 -6.19 6.19
N ILE A 127 1.51 -6.26 6.56
CA ILE A 127 2.16 -7.50 7.01
C ILE A 127 1.49 -8.00 8.29
N THR A 128 1.24 -7.11 9.26
CA THR A 128 0.57 -7.49 10.52
C THR A 128 -0.82 -8.08 10.28
N ILE A 129 -1.59 -7.45 9.39
CA ILE A 129 -2.93 -7.89 9.02
C ILE A 129 -2.87 -9.23 8.27
N TYR A 130 -1.94 -9.38 7.33
CA TYR A 130 -1.75 -10.63 6.60
C TYR A 130 -1.42 -11.82 7.52
N LEU A 131 -0.49 -11.62 8.47
CA LEU A 131 -0.15 -12.64 9.46
C LEU A 131 -1.36 -12.99 10.34
N ARG A 132 -2.18 -12.00 10.71
CA ARG A 132 -3.43 -12.26 11.44
C ARG A 132 -4.39 -13.10 10.60
N THR A 133 -4.56 -12.76 9.33
CA THR A 133 -5.42 -13.51 8.41
C THR A 133 -5.00 -14.97 8.30
N ILE A 134 -3.71 -15.27 8.18
CA ILE A 134 -3.22 -16.67 8.16
C ILE A 134 -3.62 -17.41 9.43
N LYS A 135 -3.42 -16.79 10.61
CA LYS A 135 -3.79 -17.40 11.90
C LYS A 135 -5.29 -17.70 11.99
N VAL A 136 -6.13 -16.76 11.57
CA VAL A 136 -7.60 -16.95 11.58
C VAL A 136 -8.00 -18.04 10.59
N LYS A 137 -7.44 -18.06 9.38
CA LYS A 137 -7.75 -19.07 8.36
C LYS A 137 -7.33 -20.48 8.80
N ALA A 138 -6.17 -20.61 9.43
CA ALA A 138 -5.71 -21.89 9.98
C ALA A 138 -6.63 -22.40 11.11
N TYR A 139 -7.08 -21.50 11.99
CA TYR A 139 -8.04 -21.83 13.04
C TYR A 139 -9.39 -22.29 12.48
N LEU A 140 -9.95 -21.57 11.51
CA LEU A 140 -11.22 -21.94 10.87
C LEU A 140 -11.16 -23.33 10.21
N LYS A 141 -10.00 -23.70 9.65
CA LYS A 141 -9.78 -25.04 9.06
C LYS A 141 -9.67 -26.14 10.12
N SER A 142 -9.33 -25.81 11.37
CA SER A 142 -9.19 -26.78 12.46
C SER A 142 -10.49 -27.10 13.19
N LEU A 143 -11.56 -26.34 12.91
CA LEU A 143 -12.88 -26.60 13.46
C LEU A 143 -13.49 -27.82 12.74
N PRO A 144 -14.21 -28.71 13.46
CA PRO A 144 -14.95 -29.79 12.83
C PRO A 144 -15.96 -29.20 11.82
N GLU A 145 -16.07 -29.83 10.65
CA GLU A 145 -17.15 -29.55 9.70
C GLU A 145 -18.45 -30.06 10.34
N ASP A 146 -19.39 -29.15 10.61
CA ASP A 146 -20.76 -29.49 11.03
C ASP A 146 -21.54 -30.16 9.89
#